data_AF-A0A8C4RS78-F1
#
_entry.id   AF-A0A8C4RS78-F1
#
_cell.length_a   1.000
_cell.length_b   1.000
_cell.length_c   1.000
_cell.angle_alpha   90.00
_cell.angle_beta   90.00
_cell.angle_gamma   90.00
#
_symmetry.space_group_name_H-M   'P 1'
#
loop_
_entity.id
_entity.type
_entity.pdbx_description
1 polymer ?
#
loop_
_entity_poly.entity_id
_entity_poly.type
_entity_poly.pdbx_seq_one_letter_code
_entity_poly.pdbx_strand_id
1 'polypeptide(L)'
;CAPIFYCQWIYQCDSASVAYFGNGTKLTVLERSIAEPHVKILEPVADKSNEFVTLVCLATDFYPDHIELTWEINKKKTTDKAKSDYRAVQSNNKTYSISSRLRVSRNVWCNADNVFTCVAKFYNDTDRVIYVTDHVSGKGQLNKNVKSTKFAYILLLCKSCLYGLIILFLIWKLKHSFRKQS
;
A
#
# COMPACT_ATOMS: atom_id res chain seq x y z
N CYS A 1 -14.84 -20.08 -23.96
CA CYS A 1 -14.94 -20.28 -22.50
C CYS A 1 -13.93 -21.33 -22.07
N ALA A 2 -12.99 -21.02 -21.18
CA ALA A 2 -12.10 -22.04 -20.61
C ALA A 2 -12.89 -22.88 -19.58
N PRO A 3 -12.96 -24.22 -19.74
CA PRO A 3 -13.67 -25.07 -18.79
C PRO A 3 -12.92 -25.15 -17.44
N ILE A 4 -13.69 -25.15 -16.35
CA ILE A 4 -13.19 -25.50 -15.01
C ILE A 4 -13.63 -26.93 -14.73
N PHE A 5 -12.67 -27.81 -14.47
CA PHE A 5 -12.91 -29.22 -14.16
C PHE A 5 -12.91 -29.42 -12.65
N TYR A 6 -13.92 -30.07 -12.10
CA TYR A 6 -13.99 -30.39 -10.67
C TYR A 6 -13.91 -31.91 -10.48
N CYS A 7 -13.08 -32.34 -9.52
CA CYS A 7 -13.12 -33.73 -9.05
C CYS A 7 -14.22 -33.84 -7.99
N GLN A 8 -15.10 -34.84 -8.14
CA GLN A 8 -16.19 -35.13 -7.22
C GLN A 8 -16.01 -36.51 -6.60
N TRP A 9 -16.30 -36.63 -5.30
CA TRP A 9 -16.33 -37.90 -4.57
C TRP A 9 -17.65 -38.00 -3.79
N ILE A 10 -18.29 -39.17 -3.81
CA ILE A 10 -19.61 -39.40 -3.18
C ILE A 10 -19.46 -40.46 -2.09
N TYR A 11 -19.73 -40.08 -0.82
CA TYR A 11 -19.89 -41.01 0.29
C TYR A 11 -21.39 -41.30 0.45
N GLN A 12 -21.77 -42.58 0.47
CA GLN A 12 -23.15 -43.01 0.70
C GLN A 12 -23.25 -43.72 2.05
N CYS A 13 -23.78 -43.01 3.05
CA CYS A 13 -24.08 -43.55 4.37
C CYS A 13 -25.55 -43.28 4.65
N ASP A 14 -26.36 -44.33 4.68
CA ASP A 14 -27.80 -44.35 5.00
C ASP A 14 -28.67 -43.23 4.39
N SER A 15 -29.53 -43.57 3.43
CA SER A 15 -30.59 -42.72 2.83
C SER A 15 -30.20 -41.34 2.26
N ALA A 16 -28.99 -40.84 2.52
CA ALA A 16 -28.48 -39.52 2.16
C ALA A 16 -27.09 -39.64 1.52
N SER A 17 -26.94 -39.07 0.33
CA SER A 17 -25.67 -38.98 -0.39
C SER A 17 -25.01 -37.62 -0.13
N VAL A 18 -23.77 -37.59 0.36
CA VAL A 18 -22.99 -36.35 0.51
C VAL A 18 -21.95 -36.28 -0.60
N ALA A 19 -21.95 -35.18 -1.36
CA ALA A 19 -20.98 -34.91 -2.42
C ALA A 19 -19.89 -33.96 -1.95
N TYR A 20 -18.63 -34.33 -2.19
CA TYR A 20 -17.46 -33.50 -1.94
C TYR A 20 -16.85 -33.07 -3.27
N PHE A 21 -16.58 -31.77 -3.40
CA PHE A 21 -15.96 -31.18 -4.59
C PHE A 21 -14.58 -30.64 -4.22
N GLY A 22 -13.58 -30.91 -5.06
CA GLY A 22 -12.27 -30.29 -4.97
C GLY A 22 -12.28 -28.83 -5.43
N ASN A 23 -11.13 -28.14 -5.30
CA ASN A 23 -10.95 -26.73 -5.69
C ASN A 23 -11.15 -26.44 -7.20
N GLY A 24 -11.16 -27.50 -8.00
CA GLY A 24 -11.24 -27.42 -9.46
C GLY A 24 -9.91 -27.07 -10.11
N THR A 25 -9.75 -27.45 -11.38
CA THR A 25 -8.59 -27.13 -12.21
C THR A 25 -9.06 -26.46 -13.49
N LYS A 26 -8.49 -25.30 -13.81
CA LYS A 26 -8.77 -24.61 -15.06
C LYS A 26 -7.75 -25.01 -16.11
N LEU A 27 -8.19 -25.72 -17.13
CA LEU A 27 -7.38 -26.06 -18.29
C LEU A 27 -7.57 -24.99 -19.37
N THR A 28 -6.48 -24.53 -19.97
CA THR A 28 -6.54 -23.64 -21.14
C THR A 28 -5.64 -24.21 -22.21
N VAL A 29 -6.25 -24.51 -23.35
CA VAL A 29 -5.55 -24.95 -24.55
C VAL A 29 -5.04 -23.69 -25.24
N LEU A 30 -3.73 -23.60 -25.44
CA LEU A 30 -3.10 -22.43 -26.04
C LEU A 30 -3.34 -22.46 -27.55
N GLU A 31 -4.05 -21.46 -28.06
CA GLU A 31 -4.33 -21.29 -29.50
C GLU A 31 -3.34 -20.33 -30.17
N ARG A 32 -2.47 -19.69 -29.39
CA ARG A 32 -1.55 -18.62 -29.82
C ARG A 32 -0.30 -18.61 -28.94
N SER A 33 0.72 -17.88 -29.40
CA SER A 33 1.94 -17.66 -28.65
C SER A 33 1.68 -16.96 -27.32
N ILE A 34 2.48 -17.34 -26.33
CA ILE A 34 2.45 -16.76 -24.99
C ILE A 34 2.96 -15.31 -25.03
N ALA A 35 2.29 -14.46 -24.26
CA ALA A 35 2.67 -13.08 -24.06
C ALA A 35 2.92 -12.87 -22.56
N GLU A 36 4.13 -12.47 -22.21
CA GLU A 36 4.51 -12.19 -20.83
C GLU A 36 3.83 -10.91 -20.30
N PRO A 37 3.49 -10.86 -19.01
CA PRO A 37 2.84 -9.69 -18.42
C PRO A 37 3.81 -8.52 -18.26
N HIS A 38 3.30 -7.32 -18.53
CA HIS A 38 3.92 -6.09 -18.07
C HIS A 38 3.33 -5.71 -16.71
N VAL A 39 4.18 -5.63 -15.68
CA VAL A 39 3.76 -5.33 -14.29
C VAL A 39 4.12 -3.89 -13.94
N LYS A 40 3.17 -3.17 -13.36
CA LYS A 40 3.39 -1.81 -12.86
C LYS A 40 2.62 -1.55 -11.57
N ILE A 41 3.28 -0.97 -10.59
CA ILE A 41 2.67 -0.42 -9.39
C ILE A 41 2.26 1.02 -9.67
N LEU A 42 0.98 1.31 -9.46
CA LEU A 42 0.43 2.65 -9.52
C LEU A 42 0.55 3.32 -8.16
N GLU A 43 1.03 4.58 -8.17
CA GLU A 43 1.08 5.37 -6.96
C GLU A 43 -0.33 5.54 -6.37
N PRO A 44 -0.46 5.46 -5.04
CA PRO A 44 -1.75 5.44 -4.40
C PRO A 44 -2.34 6.86 -4.32
N VAL A 45 -3.64 6.99 -4.64
CA VAL A 45 -4.39 8.22 -4.37
C VAL A 45 -4.77 8.24 -2.89
N ALA A 46 -4.58 9.38 -2.21
CA ALA A 46 -4.87 9.50 -0.78
C ALA A 46 -6.34 9.19 -0.47
N ASP A 47 -6.57 8.24 0.45
CA ASP A 47 -7.92 7.91 0.96
C ASP A 47 -8.47 9.06 1.81
N LYS A 48 -9.80 9.22 1.86
CA LYS A 48 -10.48 10.32 2.57
C LYS A 48 -10.17 10.36 4.06
N SER A 49 -9.91 9.21 4.68
CA SER A 49 -9.58 9.11 6.11
C SER A 49 -8.11 9.45 6.42
N ASN A 50 -7.25 9.56 5.42
CA ASN A 50 -5.81 9.77 5.55
C ASN A 50 -5.05 8.74 6.43
N GLU A 51 -5.70 7.68 6.92
CA GLU A 51 -5.11 6.69 7.82
C GLU A 51 -4.49 5.51 7.05
N PHE A 52 -5.11 5.14 5.93
CA PHE A 52 -4.69 4.05 5.07
C PHE A 52 -4.40 4.55 3.66
N VAL A 53 -3.60 3.77 2.95
CA VAL A 53 -3.18 4.00 1.58
C VAL A 53 -3.36 2.69 0.82
N THR A 54 -3.90 2.75 -0.39
CA THR A 54 -4.15 1.57 -1.22
C THR A 54 -3.24 1.61 -2.44
N LEU A 55 -2.25 0.72 -2.47
CA LEU A 55 -1.41 0.50 -3.64
C LEU A 55 -2.14 -0.40 -4.63
N VAL A 56 -1.94 -0.16 -5.93
CA VAL A 56 -2.53 -0.98 -7.00
C VAL A 56 -1.40 -1.50 -7.88
N CYS A 57 -1.31 -2.81 -8.01
CA CYS A 57 -0.44 -3.47 -8.98
C CYS A 57 -1.29 -3.88 -10.17
N LEU A 58 -0.86 -3.50 -11.37
CA LEU A 58 -1.52 -3.79 -12.63
C LEU A 58 -0.59 -4.68 -13.46
N ALA A 59 -1.08 -5.85 -13.87
CA ALA A 59 -0.44 -6.68 -14.88
C ALA A 59 -1.26 -6.57 -16.18
N THR A 60 -0.61 -6.17 -17.28
CA THR A 60 -1.27 -5.97 -18.59
C THR A 60 -0.64 -6.81 -19.68
N ASP A 61 -1.38 -6.92 -20.78
CA ASP A 61 -0.94 -7.46 -22.08
C ASP A 61 -0.45 -8.92 -22.08
N PHE A 62 -0.87 -9.70 -21.09
CA PHE A 62 -0.44 -11.10 -20.96
C PHE A 62 -1.41 -12.09 -21.60
N TYR A 63 -0.90 -13.28 -21.93
CA TYR A 63 -1.66 -14.44 -22.39
C TYR A 63 -0.85 -15.72 -22.15
N PRO A 64 -1.43 -16.80 -21.59
CA PRO A 64 -2.84 -17.04 -21.23
C PRO A 64 -3.28 -16.28 -19.96
N ASP A 65 -4.51 -16.47 -19.48
CA ASP A 65 -5.05 -15.71 -18.33
C ASP A 65 -4.64 -16.26 -16.95
N HIS A 66 -3.77 -17.26 -16.90
CA HIS A 66 -3.25 -17.88 -15.68
C HIS A 66 -2.08 -17.06 -15.10
N ILE A 67 -2.41 -16.16 -14.20
CA ILE A 67 -1.45 -15.34 -13.47
C ILE A 67 -1.87 -15.19 -12.01
N GLU A 68 -0.91 -15.19 -11.10
CA GLU A 68 -1.13 -14.96 -9.67
C GLU A 68 -0.35 -13.70 -9.24
N LEU A 69 -1.06 -12.70 -8.73
CA LEU A 69 -0.44 -11.50 -8.18
C LEU A 69 -0.31 -11.61 -6.66
N THR A 70 0.90 -11.43 -6.16
CA THR A 70 1.24 -11.43 -4.74
C THR A 70 2.01 -10.18 -4.35
N TRP A 71 2.00 -9.84 -3.06
CA TRP A 71 2.67 -8.66 -2.53
C TRP A 71 3.73 -9.04 -1.50
N GLU A 72 4.83 -8.31 -1.52
CA GLU A 72 5.89 -8.39 -0.53
C GLU A 72 6.20 -7.00 0.03
N ILE A 73 6.43 -6.93 1.34
CA ILE A 73 6.94 -5.72 2.01
C ILE A 73 8.30 -6.09 2.59
N ASN A 74 9.35 -5.39 2.17
CA ASN A 74 10.73 -5.69 2.59
C ASN A 74 11.09 -7.18 2.39
N LYS A 75 10.73 -7.73 1.24
CA LYS A 75 10.95 -9.16 0.86
C LYS A 75 10.20 -10.18 1.73
N LYS A 76 9.20 -9.73 2.51
CA LYS A 76 8.31 -10.62 3.28
C LYS A 76 6.93 -10.65 2.65
N LYS A 77 6.45 -11.86 2.32
CA LYS A 77 5.12 -12.08 1.73
C LYS A 77 4.03 -11.55 2.64
N THR A 78 3.09 -10.80 2.06
CA THR A 78 1.93 -10.23 2.75
C THR A 78 0.65 -10.72 2.06
N THR A 79 0.08 -11.80 2.59
CA THR A 79 -1.13 -12.42 2.00
C THR A 79 -2.41 -11.83 2.58
N ASP A 80 -2.43 -11.46 3.86
CA ASP A 80 -3.68 -11.13 4.59
C ASP A 80 -4.29 -9.76 4.23
N LYS A 81 -3.52 -8.88 3.59
CA LYS A 81 -3.92 -7.48 3.31
C LYS A 81 -4.10 -7.18 1.82
N ALA A 82 -3.79 -8.16 0.97
CA ALA A 82 -3.88 -8.02 -0.48
C ALA A 82 -5.22 -8.57 -0.98
N LYS A 83 -5.88 -7.83 -1.87
CA LYS A 83 -7.05 -8.29 -2.60
C LYS A 83 -6.77 -8.23 -4.09
N SER A 84 -6.66 -9.40 -4.72
CA SER A 84 -6.50 -9.52 -6.17
C SER A 84 -7.87 -9.56 -6.86
N ASP A 85 -8.02 -8.85 -7.98
CA ASP A 85 -9.22 -8.95 -8.82
C ASP A 85 -9.28 -10.37 -9.40
N TYR A 86 -10.23 -11.17 -8.93
CA TYR A 86 -10.26 -12.60 -9.22
C TYR A 86 -10.55 -12.93 -10.71
N ARG A 87 -10.93 -11.94 -11.53
CA ARG A 87 -11.12 -12.11 -12.97
C ARG A 87 -10.21 -11.17 -13.74
N ALA A 88 -9.35 -11.75 -14.57
CA ALA A 88 -8.64 -11.00 -15.58
C ALA A 88 -9.65 -10.47 -16.62
N VAL A 89 -9.53 -9.19 -16.97
CA VAL A 89 -10.33 -8.54 -18.00
C VAL A 89 -9.64 -8.76 -19.35
N GLN A 90 -10.38 -9.25 -20.34
CA GLN A 90 -9.86 -9.43 -21.67
C GLN A 90 -9.96 -8.11 -22.45
N SER A 91 -8.85 -7.69 -23.05
CA SER A 91 -8.78 -6.56 -23.97
C SER A 91 -9.22 -6.99 -25.39
N ASN A 92 -9.56 -6.01 -26.24
CA ASN A 92 -9.93 -6.24 -27.64
C ASN A 92 -8.86 -7.01 -28.43
N ASN A 93 -7.59 -6.88 -28.03
CA ASN A 93 -6.45 -7.58 -28.63
C ASN A 93 -6.30 -9.04 -28.14
N LYS A 94 -7.32 -9.58 -27.46
CA LYS A 94 -7.34 -10.92 -26.85
C LYS A 94 -6.23 -11.14 -25.81
N THR A 95 -5.62 -10.08 -25.30
CA THR A 95 -4.71 -10.10 -24.14
C THR A 95 -5.52 -9.90 -22.86
N TYR A 96 -4.95 -10.27 -21.72
CA TYR A 96 -5.58 -10.16 -20.42
C TYR A 96 -4.92 -9.06 -19.59
N SER A 97 -5.70 -8.53 -18.65
CA SER A 97 -5.24 -7.57 -17.66
C SER A 97 -5.87 -7.88 -16.31
N ILE A 98 -5.09 -7.80 -15.23
CA ILE A 98 -5.54 -8.08 -13.86
C ILE A 98 -4.91 -7.07 -12.93
N SER A 99 -5.61 -6.71 -11.84
CA SER A 99 -5.05 -5.85 -10.81
C SER A 99 -5.14 -6.45 -9.42
N SER A 100 -4.19 -6.08 -8.56
CA SER A 100 -4.20 -6.43 -7.14
C SER A 100 -4.06 -5.17 -6.30
N ARG A 101 -4.87 -5.06 -5.25
CA ARG A 101 -4.90 -3.91 -4.35
C ARG A 101 -4.34 -4.30 -2.99
N LEU A 102 -3.35 -3.55 -2.51
CA LEU A 102 -2.75 -3.73 -1.19
C LEU A 102 -3.09 -2.52 -0.32
N ARG A 103 -3.86 -2.74 0.75
CA ARG A 103 -4.19 -1.68 1.73
C ARG A 103 -3.19 -1.72 2.87
N VAL A 104 -2.47 -0.62 3.07
CA VAL A 104 -1.47 -0.44 4.13
C VAL A 104 -1.77 0.81 4.97
N SER A 105 -1.28 0.84 6.21
CA SER A 105 -1.38 2.05 7.01
C SER A 105 -0.45 3.13 6.47
N ARG A 106 -0.81 4.39 6.67
CA ARG A 106 -0.01 5.53 6.22
C ARG A 106 1.38 5.53 6.84
N ASN A 107 1.52 5.14 8.09
CA ASN A 107 2.82 5.07 8.76
C ASN A 107 3.78 4.09 8.06
N VAL A 108 3.25 2.96 7.56
CA VAL A 108 4.04 1.98 6.82
C VAL A 108 4.40 2.50 5.42
N TRP A 109 3.45 3.13 4.73
CA TRP A 109 3.71 3.75 3.42
C TRP A 109 4.71 4.92 3.48
N CYS A 110 4.65 5.72 4.54
CA CYS A 110 5.46 6.92 4.69
C CYS A 110 6.89 6.65 5.22
N ASN A 111 7.20 5.40 5.54
CA ASN A 111 8.56 5.02 5.89
C ASN A 111 9.37 4.76 4.61
N ALA A 112 10.43 5.54 4.39
CA ALA A 112 11.30 5.42 3.22
C ALA A 112 12.08 4.09 3.18
N ASP A 113 12.28 3.45 4.33
CA ASP A 113 12.97 2.16 4.42
C ASP A 113 12.09 1.00 3.92
N ASN A 114 10.77 1.23 3.80
CA ASN A 114 9.87 0.21 3.31
C ASN A 114 9.84 0.16 1.79
N VAL A 115 10.07 -1.04 1.24
CA VAL A 115 9.95 -1.34 -0.17
C VAL A 115 8.76 -2.27 -0.38
N PHE A 116 7.84 -1.84 -1.24
CA PHE A 116 6.66 -2.61 -1.64
C PHE A 116 6.93 -3.23 -3.00
N THR A 117 6.84 -4.54 -3.08
CA THR A 117 7.07 -5.30 -4.31
C THR A 117 5.80 -6.03 -4.69
N CYS A 118 5.37 -5.87 -5.94
CA CYS A 118 4.35 -6.72 -6.54
C CYS A 118 5.04 -7.83 -7.33
N VAL A 119 4.63 -9.07 -7.11
CA VAL A 119 5.18 -10.25 -7.76
C VAL A 119 4.06 -10.91 -8.56
N ALA A 120 4.21 -10.89 -9.88
CA ALA A 120 3.36 -11.61 -10.81
C ALA A 120 4.00 -12.97 -11.13
N LYS A 121 3.33 -14.02 -10.69
CA LYS A 121 3.69 -15.40 -11.00
C LYS A 121 2.90 -15.83 -12.24
N PHE A 122 3.61 -16.03 -13.33
CA PHE A 122 3.05 -16.31 -14.65
C PHE A 122 3.54 -17.66 -15.16
N TYR A 123 2.65 -18.48 -15.72
CA TYR A 123 2.96 -19.83 -16.18
C TYR A 123 3.21 -19.84 -17.68
N ASN A 124 4.42 -20.22 -18.10
CA ASN A 124 4.78 -20.38 -19.52
C ASN A 124 4.57 -21.84 -19.98
N ASP A 125 4.48 -22.07 -21.30
CA ASP A 125 4.26 -23.35 -21.98
C ASP A 125 5.36 -24.39 -21.68
N THR A 126 6.58 -23.94 -21.38
CA THR A 126 7.72 -24.82 -21.05
C THR A 126 7.75 -25.32 -19.61
N ASP A 127 6.62 -25.33 -18.90
CA ASP A 127 6.52 -25.67 -17.47
C ASP A 127 7.39 -24.80 -16.54
N ARG A 128 7.79 -23.62 -17.05
CA ARG A 128 8.60 -22.64 -16.33
C ARG A 128 7.70 -21.54 -15.80
N VAL A 129 7.77 -21.33 -14.49
CA VAL A 129 7.14 -20.20 -13.82
C VAL A 129 8.02 -18.97 -13.98
N ILE A 130 7.48 -17.94 -14.59
CA ILE A 130 8.11 -16.63 -14.75
C ILE A 130 7.63 -15.73 -13.60
N TYR A 131 8.58 -15.03 -12.98
CA TYR A 131 8.30 -14.04 -11.94
C TYR A 131 8.61 -12.66 -12.50
N VAL A 132 7.56 -11.89 -12.80
CA VAL A 132 7.70 -10.49 -13.19
C VAL A 132 7.40 -9.64 -11.98
N THR A 133 8.29 -8.71 -11.64
CA THR A 133 8.14 -7.89 -10.45
C THR A 133 8.23 -6.41 -10.77
N ASP A 134 7.54 -5.62 -9.98
CA ASP A 134 7.75 -4.18 -9.90
C ASP A 134 7.84 -3.77 -8.44
N HIS A 135 8.53 -2.67 -8.16
CA HIS A 135 8.77 -2.20 -6.80
C HIS A 135 8.61 -0.69 -6.68
N VAL A 136 8.12 -0.27 -5.51
CA VAL A 136 8.03 1.13 -5.14
C VAL A 136 8.48 1.31 -3.70
N SER A 137 9.32 2.31 -3.47
CA SER A 137 9.74 2.70 -2.12
C SER A 137 8.69 3.60 -1.47
N GLY A 138 8.57 3.48 -0.15
CA GLY A 138 7.73 4.37 0.65
C GLY A 138 8.12 5.83 0.48
N LYS A 139 7.13 6.73 0.47
CA LYS A 139 7.38 8.17 0.38
C LYS A 139 7.79 8.66 1.77
N GLY A 140 9.08 8.89 1.98
CA GLY A 140 9.60 9.46 3.22
C GLY A 140 8.76 10.64 3.69
N GLN A 141 8.31 10.59 4.95
CA GLN A 141 7.55 11.67 5.54
C GLN A 141 8.49 12.88 5.73
N LEU A 142 8.35 13.93 4.92
CA LEU A 142 8.85 15.24 5.35
C LEU A 142 8.04 15.59 6.60
N ASN A 143 8.69 15.52 7.75
CA ASN A 143 8.07 15.69 9.05
C ASN A 143 7.49 17.12 9.17
N LYS A 144 6.26 17.34 8.70
CA LYS A 144 5.52 18.60 8.93
C LYS A 144 4.89 18.63 10.33
N ASN A 145 5.50 17.97 11.32
CA ASN A 145 5.10 18.08 12.71
C ASN A 145 5.73 19.31 13.40
N VAL A 146 5.73 20.45 12.73
CA VAL A 146 5.62 21.72 13.46
C VAL A 146 4.12 21.97 13.59
N LYS A 147 3.53 21.56 14.71
CA LYS A 147 2.22 22.10 15.12
C LYS A 147 2.44 23.58 15.42
N SER A 148 2.38 24.39 14.35
CA SER A 148 2.71 25.82 14.31
C SER A 148 1.93 26.67 15.32
N THR A 149 0.83 26.15 15.87
CA THR A 149 -0.01 26.83 16.85
C THR A 149 0.57 26.80 18.27
N LYS A 150 1.38 25.79 18.64
CA LYS A 150 1.96 25.68 19.99
C LYS A 150 3.20 26.58 20.18
N PHE A 151 4.02 26.73 19.13
CA PHE A 151 5.19 27.59 19.17
C PHE A 151 4.82 29.08 19.20
N ALA A 152 3.74 29.48 18.54
CA ALA A 152 3.24 30.85 18.58
C ALA A 152 2.87 31.29 20.01
N TYR A 153 2.19 30.43 20.77
CA TYR A 153 1.82 30.72 22.17
C TYR A 153 3.04 30.87 23.08
N ILE A 154 4.02 29.97 22.95
CA ILE A 154 5.28 30.02 23.72
C ILE A 154 6.07 31.29 23.38
N LEU A 155 6.15 31.68 22.11
CA LEU A 155 6.83 32.91 21.68
C LEU A 155 6.18 34.18 22.24
N LEU A 156 4.86 34.22 22.35
CA LEU A 156 4.14 35.35 22.94
C LEU A 156 4.40 35.45 24.45
N LEU A 157 4.39 34.31 25.17
CA LEU A 157 4.71 34.27 26.60
C LEU A 157 6.15 34.71 26.87
N CYS A 158 7.11 34.26 26.06
CA CYS A 158 8.49 34.71 26.18
C CYS A 158 8.62 36.23 25.99
N LYS A 159 7.90 36.80 25.01
CA LYS A 159 7.87 38.26 24.80
C LYS A 159 7.27 39.01 26.00
N SER A 160 6.16 38.54 26.57
CA SER A 160 5.57 39.20 27.74
C SER A 160 6.49 39.19 28.95
N CYS A 161 7.21 38.08 29.20
CA CYS A 161 8.19 37.99 30.27
C CYS A 161 9.35 38.98 30.07
N LEU A 162 9.86 39.11 28.83
CA LEU A 162 10.89 40.08 28.47
C LEU A 162 10.44 41.53 28.74
N TYR A 163 9.23 41.90 28.32
CA TYR A 163 8.70 43.24 28.60
C TYR A 163 8.57 43.50 30.10
N GLY A 164 8.15 42.51 30.89
CA GLY A 164 8.08 42.62 32.35
C GLY A 164 9.46 42.86 32.99
N LEU A 165 10.48 42.13 32.56
CA LEU A 165 11.85 42.31 33.07
C LEU A 165 12.43 43.69 32.72
N ILE A 166 12.17 44.18 31.50
CA ILE A 166 12.62 45.52 31.07
C ILE A 166 11.96 46.61 31.91
N ILE A 167 10.64 46.52 32.14
CA ILE A 167 9.91 47.50 32.96
C ILE A 167 10.43 47.49 34.40
N LEU A 168 10.63 46.31 34.99
CA LEU A 168 11.18 46.17 36.34
C LEU A 168 12.59 46.78 36.45
N PHE A 169 13.44 46.57 35.43
CA PHE A 169 14.77 47.16 35.37
C PHE A 169 14.72 48.69 35.29
N LEU A 170 13.82 49.26 34.47
CA LEU A 170 13.64 50.70 34.35
C LEU A 170 13.14 51.33 35.67
N ILE A 171 12.17 50.70 36.33
CA ILE A 171 11.67 51.16 37.64
C ILE A 171 12.78 51.09 38.70
N TRP A 172 13.54 50.00 38.74
CA TRP A 172 14.66 49.85 39.66
C TRP A 172 15.74 50.91 39.42
N LYS A 173 16.08 51.18 38.15
CA LYS A 173 17.04 52.20 37.75
C LYS A 173 16.58 53.62 38.12
N LEU A 174 15.30 53.94 37.93
CA LEU A 174 14.71 55.21 38.35
C LEU A 174 14.75 55.36 39.87
N LYS A 175 14.30 54.35 40.62
CA LYS A 175 14.33 54.36 42.10
C LYS A 175 15.75 54.50 42.65
N HIS A 176 16.72 53.86 42.02
CA HIS A 176 18.14 53.98 42.38
C HIS A 176 18.72 55.36 42.04
N SER A 177 18.30 55.97 40.91
CA SER A 177 18.69 57.33 40.55
C SER A 177 18.17 58.37 41.55
N PHE A 178 16.92 58.24 41.98
CA PHE A 178 16.33 59.11 43.02
C PHE A 178 17.02 58.92 44.38
N ARG A 179 17.44 57.70 44.72
CA ARG A 179 18.19 57.42 45.96
C ARG A 179 19.60 58.02 46.01
N LYS A 180 20.15 58.47 44.88
CA LYS A 180 21.46 59.14 44.81
C LYS A 180 21.37 60.67 44.86
N GLN A 181 20.14 61.24 44.82
CA GLN A 181 19.90 62.69 44.84
C GLN A 181 19.29 63.21 46.15
N SER A 182 19.14 62.35 47.17
CA SER A 182 18.81 62.70 48.56
C SER A 182 19.95 62.30 49.47
#